data_AF-A0A936PMM3-F1
#
_entry.id   AF-A0A936PMM3-F1
#
_cell.length_a   1.000
_cell.length_b   1.000
_cell.length_c   1.000
_cell.angle_alpha   90.00
_cell.angle_beta   90.00
_cell.angle_gamma   90.00
#
_symmetry.space_group_name_H-M   'P 1'
#
loop_
_entity.id
_entity.type
_entity.pdbx_description
1 polymer ?
#
loop_
_entity_poly.entity_id
_entity_poly.type
_entity_poly.pdbx_seq_one_letter_code
_entity_poly.pdbx_strand_id
1 'polypeptide(L)'
;MASKRKPRKARKFRQVSFKLTVQQKKRVDAFCVKHGTTPVNMYKKAILLYLTNNGYGSHRHPEPSISENQMSIFDFVEDPLKQDYGS
;
A
#
# COMPACT_ATOMS: atom_id res chain seq x y z
N MET A 1 -19.49 37.18 -16.55
CA MET A 1 -18.87 35.86 -16.79
C MET A 1 -18.47 35.23 -15.46
N ALA A 2 -18.97 34.03 -15.14
CA ALA A 2 -18.64 33.38 -13.88
C ALA A 2 -17.20 32.85 -13.90
N SER A 3 -16.36 33.35 -12.99
CA SER A 3 -14.98 32.88 -12.83
C SER A 3 -14.98 31.40 -12.43
N LYS A 4 -14.35 30.55 -13.26
CA LYS A 4 -14.22 29.10 -13.02
C LYS A 4 -13.41 28.90 -11.73
N ARG A 5 -14.05 28.35 -10.69
CA ARG A 5 -13.40 28.04 -9.40
C ARG A 5 -12.29 26.99 -9.62
N LYS A 6 -11.06 27.28 -9.17
CA LYS A 6 -9.94 26.33 -9.24
C LYS A 6 -10.30 25.04 -8.46
N PRO A 7 -10.03 23.84 -9.01
CA PRO A 7 -10.28 22.58 -8.32
C PRO A 7 -9.36 22.50 -7.08
N ARG A 8 -9.95 22.18 -5.93
CA ARG A 8 -9.18 21.98 -4.69
C ARG A 8 -8.33 20.72 -4.81
N LYS A 9 -7.05 20.82 -4.44
CA LYS A 9 -6.14 19.66 -4.40
C LYS A 9 -6.73 18.57 -3.49
N ALA A 10 -6.72 17.32 -3.97
CA ALA A 10 -7.20 16.20 -3.19
C ALA A 10 -6.39 16.04 -1.90
N ARG A 11 -7.09 15.92 -0.77
CA ARG A 11 -6.48 15.77 0.55
C ARG A 11 -5.90 14.37 0.69
N LYS A 12 -4.58 14.28 0.86
CA LYS A 12 -3.84 13.01 0.98
C LYS A 12 -4.03 12.28 2.32
N PHE A 13 -4.62 12.93 3.32
CA PHE A 13 -4.75 12.41 4.68
C PHE A 13 -6.19 12.03 5.01
N ARG A 14 -6.37 10.84 5.62
CA ARG A 14 -7.66 10.35 6.12
C ARG A 14 -7.74 10.53 7.64
N GLN A 15 -8.94 10.83 8.12
CA GLN A 15 -9.22 10.88 9.55
C GLN A 15 -9.45 9.47 10.06
N VAL A 16 -8.85 9.14 11.20
CA VAL A 16 -9.05 7.86 11.90
C VAL A 16 -9.47 8.18 13.33
N SER A 17 -10.54 7.51 13.79
CA SER A 17 -11.08 7.68 15.14
C SER A 17 -11.10 6.33 15.84
N PHE A 18 -10.52 6.27 17.04
CA PHE A 18 -10.53 5.07 17.89
C PHE A 18 -11.27 5.37 19.18
N LYS A 19 -12.05 4.40 19.65
CA LYS A 19 -12.59 4.41 21.01
C LYS A 19 -11.58 3.71 21.92
N LEU A 20 -11.34 4.30 23.07
CA LEU A 20 -10.48 3.73 24.10
C LEU A 20 -11.26 3.63 25.39
N THR A 21 -10.96 2.61 26.18
CA THR A 21 -11.47 2.55 27.55
C THR A 21 -10.83 3.65 28.39
N VAL A 22 -11.50 4.04 29.48
CA VAL A 22 -11.00 5.07 30.40
C VAL A 22 -9.61 4.71 30.94
N GLN A 23 -9.36 3.44 31.24
CA GLN A 23 -8.07 2.97 31.73
C GLN A 23 -6.97 3.06 30.66
N GLN A 24 -7.28 2.71 29.41
CA GLN A 24 -6.32 2.84 28.30
C GLN A 24 -5.95 4.30 28.08
N LYS A 25 -6.93 5.21 28.11
CA LYS A 25 -6.68 6.65 27.99
C LYS A 25 -5.77 7.15 29.11
N LYS A 26 -6.02 6.77 30.38
CA LYS A 26 -5.15 7.14 31.51
C LYS A 26 -3.70 6.70 31.30
N ARG A 27 -3.47 5.49 30.78
CA ARG A 27 -2.12 4.99 30.48
C ARG A 27 -1.45 5.79 29.37
N VAL A 28 -2.19 6.14 28.32
CA VAL A 28 -1.68 6.98 27.22
C VAL A 28 -1.30 8.37 27.74
N ASP A 29 -2.16 9.00 28.53
CA ASP A 29 -1.91 10.33 29.07
C ASP A 29 -0.67 10.33 29.96
N ALA A 30 -0.55 9.36 30.88
CA ALA A 30 0.62 9.22 31.75
C ALA A 30 1.92 9.00 30.95
N PHE A 31 1.87 8.18 29.89
CA PHE A 31 3.00 7.99 28.99
C PHE A 31 3.38 9.28 28.27
N CYS A 32 2.40 10.02 27.76
CA CYS A 32 2.62 11.26 27.03
C CYS A 32 3.27 12.33 27.92
N VAL A 33 2.82 12.45 29.16
CA VAL A 33 3.41 13.36 30.17
C VAL A 33 4.86 12.96 30.46
N LYS A 34 5.11 11.68 30.75
CA LYS A 34 6.46 11.19 31.08
C LYS A 34 7.47 11.43 29.96
N HIS A 35 7.05 11.28 28.70
CA HIS A 35 7.94 11.34 27.54
C HIS A 35 7.86 12.66 26.77
N GLY A 36 7.14 13.67 27.28
CA GLY A 36 7.02 14.98 26.62
C GLY A 36 6.47 14.90 25.19
N THR A 37 5.48 14.02 24.95
CA THR A 37 4.90 13.80 23.62
C THR A 37 3.39 14.02 23.63
N THR A 38 2.77 14.03 22.45
CA THR A 38 1.32 14.10 22.31
C THR A 38 0.75 12.72 21.96
N PRO A 39 -0.51 12.41 22.32
CA PRO A 39 -1.15 11.15 21.98
C PRO A 39 -1.08 10.86 20.47
N VAL A 40 -1.30 11.88 19.63
CA VAL A 40 -1.24 11.74 18.16
C VAL A 40 0.16 11.30 17.69
N ASN A 41 1.21 11.93 18.21
CA ASN A 41 2.59 11.56 17.83
C ASN A 41 2.97 10.18 18.37
N MET A 42 2.54 9.86 19.59
CA MET A 42 2.72 8.55 20.19
C MET A 42 2.06 7.45 19.35
N TYR A 43 0.79 7.61 18.97
CA TYR A 43 0.09 6.62 18.13
C TYR A 43 0.74 6.45 16.77
N LYS A 44 1.14 7.53 16.10
CA LYS A 44 1.84 7.43 14.81
C LYS A 44 3.12 6.60 14.91
N LYS A 45 3.93 6.83 15.95
CA LYS A 45 5.16 6.08 16.18
C LYS A 45 4.87 4.62 16.53
N ALA A 46 3.88 4.37 17.39
CA ALA A 46 3.50 3.02 17.78
C ALA A 46 2.95 2.20 16.60
N ILE A 47 2.07 2.80 15.78
CA ILE A 47 1.55 2.18 14.57
C ILE A 47 2.68 1.89 13.59
N LEU A 48 3.56 2.87 13.35
CA LEU A 48 4.71 2.67 12.47
C LEU A 48 5.59 1.51 12.94
N LEU A 49 5.95 1.48 14.23
CA LEU A 49 6.75 0.41 14.83
C LEU A 49 6.07 -0.95 14.69
N TYR A 50 4.77 -1.02 14.94
CA TYR A 50 4.00 -2.25 14.76
C TYR A 50 4.04 -2.70 13.30
N LEU A 51 3.75 -1.80 12.37
CA LEU A 51 3.75 -2.08 10.95
C LEU A 51 5.12 -2.55 10.43
N THR A 52 6.21 -1.88 10.83
CA THR A 52 7.57 -2.28 10.44
C THR A 52 7.92 -3.67 10.96
N ASN A 53 7.51 -3.99 12.19
CA ASN A 53 7.80 -5.29 12.80
C ASN A 53 6.96 -6.43 12.20
N ASN A 54 5.80 -6.11 11.59
CA ASN A 54 4.88 -7.08 10.99
C ASN A 54 4.93 -7.09 9.45
N GLY A 55 6.02 -6.59 8.85
CA GLY A 55 6.26 -6.71 7.40
C GLY A 55 5.49 -5.73 6.51
N TYR A 56 4.94 -4.65 7.07
CA TYR A 56 4.33 -3.60 6.27
C TYR A 56 5.39 -2.92 5.37
N GLY A 57 5.21 -3.03 4.06
CA GLY A 57 6.19 -2.57 3.05
C GLY A 57 7.13 -3.67 2.54
N SER A 58 7.25 -4.79 3.25
CA SER A 58 8.00 -5.99 2.81
C SER A 58 7.20 -6.81 1.80
N HIS A 59 5.87 -6.71 1.86
CA HIS A 59 4.97 -7.22 0.83
C HIS A 59 4.68 -6.14 -0.22
N ARG A 60 5.70 -5.71 -0.97
CA ARG A 60 5.40 -5.54 -2.39
C ARG A 60 5.08 -6.95 -2.84
N HIS A 61 3.85 -7.20 -3.31
CA HIS A 61 3.59 -8.44 -4.03
C HIS A 61 4.78 -8.63 -4.97
N PRO A 62 5.56 -9.72 -4.84
CA PRO A 62 6.50 -10.02 -5.90
C PRO A 62 5.65 -9.95 -7.17
N GLU A 63 6.06 -9.12 -8.13
CA GLU A 63 5.50 -9.17 -9.48
C GLU A 63 5.33 -10.66 -9.79
N PRO A 64 4.11 -11.11 -10.14
CA PRO A 64 3.86 -12.53 -10.29
C PRO A 64 4.95 -13.08 -11.19
N SER A 65 5.79 -13.96 -10.65
CA SER A 65 6.88 -14.54 -11.41
C SER A 65 6.23 -15.25 -12.59
N ILE A 66 6.48 -14.73 -13.80
CA ILE A 66 5.96 -15.31 -15.04
C ILE A 66 6.40 -16.78 -15.02
N SER A 67 5.44 -17.71 -14.95
CA SER A 67 5.79 -19.13 -14.95
C SER A 67 6.34 -19.49 -16.33
N GLU A 68 7.27 -20.44 -16.40
CA GLU A 68 7.93 -20.85 -17.65
C GLU A 68 6.91 -21.18 -18.77
N ASN A 69 5.74 -21.69 -18.39
CA ASN A 69 4.64 -22.02 -19.31
C ASN A 69 3.91 -20.81 -19.92
N GLN A 70 4.16 -19.58 -19.46
CA GLN A 70 3.59 -18.36 -20.09
C GLN A 70 4.45 -17.83 -21.24
N MET A 71 5.68 -18.33 -21.41
CA MET A 71 6.57 -17.95 -22.51
C MET A 71 6.26 -18.70 -23.81
N SER A 72 5.44 -19.76 -23.76
CA SER A 72 5.18 -20.65 -24.91
C SER A 72 3.96 -20.27 -25.74
N ILE A 73 3.28 -19.14 -25.47
CA ILE A 73 2.11 -18.71 -26.25
C ILE A 73 2.45 -18.57 -27.75
N PHE A 74 3.69 -18.22 -28.08
CA PHE A 74 4.15 -18.07 -29.46
C PHE A 74 4.78 -19.34 -30.05
N ASP A 75 5.06 -20.36 -29.23
CA ASP A 75 5.61 -21.65 -29.70
C ASP A 75 4.53 -22.51 -30.39
N PHE A 76 3.24 -22.24 -30.12
CA PHE A 76 2.12 -22.93 -30.78
C PHE A 76 1.76 -22.33 -32.15
N VAL A 77 2.32 -21.19 -32.52
CA VAL A 77 2.12 -20.59 -33.84
C VAL A 77 3.30 -21.00 -34.72
N GLU A 78 3.41 -22.30 -34.98
CA GLU A 78 4.14 -22.74 -36.16
C GLU A 78 3.44 -22.11 -37.38
N ASP A 79 4.16 -21.26 -38.09
CA ASP A 79 3.72 -20.58 -39.31
C ASP A 79 3.00 -21.58 -40.25
N PRO A 80 1.68 -21.43 -40.49
CA PRO A 80 0.97 -22.24 -41.49
C PRO A 80 1.39 -21.93 -42.94
N LEU A 81 2.45 -21.13 -43.13
CA LEU A 81 2.91 -20.63 -44.44
C LEU A 81 4.16 -21.34 -44.98
N LYS A 82 4.71 -22.36 -44.30
CA LYS A 82 5.62 -23.31 -44.97
C LYS A 82 4.81 -24.34 -45.77
N GLN A 83 4.14 -23.85 -46.80
CA GLN A 83 3.73 -24.70 -47.92
C GLN A 83 4.97 -24.99 -48.76
N ASP A 84 5.35 -26.26 -48.79
CA ASP A 84 6.37 -26.79 -49.69
C ASP A 84 6.02 -26.45 -51.15
N TYR A 85 6.75 -25.51 -51.74
CA TYR A 85 6.91 -25.41 -53.18
C TYR A 85 8.37 -25.74 -53.51
N GLY A 86 8.61 -26.97 -53.92
CA GLY A 86 9.91 -27.42 -54.38
C GLY A 86 9.82 -28.81 -55.00
N SER A 87 9.51 -28.82 -56.30
CA SER A 87 9.61 -29.95 -57.21
C SER A 87 11.04 -30.45 -57.36
#